data_AF-A0A8T3DB92-F1
#
_entry.id   AF-A0A8T3DB92-F1
#
_cell.length_a   1.000
_cell.length_b   1.000
_cell.length_c   1.000
_cell.angle_alpha   90.00
_cell.angle_beta   90.00
_cell.angle_gamma   90.00
#
_symmetry.space_group_name_H-M   'P 1'
#
loop_
_entity.id
_entity.type
_entity.pdbx_description
1 polymer ?
#
loop_
_entity_poly.entity_id
_entity_poly.type
_entity_poly.pdbx_seq_one_letter_code
_entity_poly.pdbx_strand_id
1 'polypeptide(L)'
;MFRLLLLLILSVVAPWNAHALDEFRFASYYGDHMVLQKAPERAVLWGFGAEGSKVIFSLEGEQQNKRGVAYVQNGTWRVTLDPVEAGGPYNVTAFQLGPAEAKITLTDVLFGDVWLCGGQSNMAYTLSQLFNASEEQELAPKFPHVRVFMVALEVSDAELIDLPRIEVPWSVPSAEILGGPEFTHFSAVCWLFGRYLYKTLRYPVGLVESCWGGTPVEAWSSSRALQKCGLEDAEDQRLPPLTPLFEQMPLFMVRWSNSVLWNAMIYPLLNMTIKGAIWYQGEANTEFNKDKYACTFPTMIDDWRAAFHEGSGGQTMADFPFGFVQLSTFQKISRTMGSQIFAGTRQQTTASPQTPA
;
A
#
# COMPACT_ATOMS: atom_id res chain seq x y z
N MET A 1 24.87 -64.31 -13.75
CA MET A 1 25.45 -62.97 -13.47
C MET A 1 24.92 -61.98 -14.49
N PHE A 2 23.80 -61.33 -14.20
CA PHE A 2 23.24 -60.27 -15.04
C PHE A 2 23.90 -58.93 -14.65
N ARG A 3 24.56 -58.26 -15.60
CA ARG A 3 25.10 -56.91 -15.43
C ARG A 3 23.98 -55.90 -15.68
N LEU A 4 23.61 -55.15 -14.65
CA LEU A 4 22.66 -54.04 -14.72
C LEU A 4 23.37 -52.81 -15.31
N LEU A 5 22.88 -52.30 -16.44
CA LEU A 5 23.33 -51.05 -17.05
C LEU A 5 22.67 -49.88 -16.30
N LEU A 6 23.46 -49.02 -15.65
CA LEU A 6 22.97 -47.76 -15.06
C LEU A 6 22.84 -46.72 -16.18
N LEU A 7 21.61 -46.33 -16.53
CA LEU A 7 21.32 -45.17 -17.37
C LEU A 7 21.37 -43.91 -16.49
N LEU A 8 22.41 -43.09 -16.69
CA LEU A 8 22.50 -41.74 -16.14
C LEU A 8 21.50 -40.83 -16.89
N ILE A 9 20.39 -40.51 -16.24
CA ILE A 9 19.47 -39.47 -16.70
C ILE A 9 20.09 -38.13 -16.29
N LEU A 10 20.74 -37.45 -17.24
CA LEU A 10 21.09 -36.04 -17.10
C LEU A 10 19.79 -35.23 -17.11
N SER A 11 19.33 -34.80 -15.94
CA SER A 11 18.31 -33.77 -15.81
C SER A 11 18.89 -32.46 -16.32
N VAL A 12 18.48 -32.06 -17.53
CA VAL A 12 18.70 -30.70 -18.05
C VAL A 12 17.92 -29.75 -17.13
N VAL A 13 18.64 -29.09 -16.23
CA VAL A 13 18.11 -27.94 -15.49
C VAL A 13 17.92 -26.85 -16.53
N ALA A 14 16.68 -26.64 -16.97
CA ALA A 14 16.36 -25.48 -17.79
C ALA A 14 16.72 -24.22 -16.99
N PRO A 15 17.52 -23.29 -17.53
CA PRO A 15 17.79 -22.04 -16.84
C PRO A 15 16.44 -21.34 -16.63
N TRP A 16 16.15 -21.02 -15.37
CA TRP A 16 15.06 -20.13 -15.01
C TRP A 16 15.22 -18.86 -15.86
N ASN A 17 14.22 -18.54 -16.66
CA ASN A 17 14.23 -17.36 -17.54
C ASN A 17 14.57 -16.10 -16.73
N ALA A 18 15.79 -15.60 -16.89
CA ALA A 18 16.26 -14.31 -16.37
C ALA A 18 15.72 -13.13 -17.20
N HIS A 19 14.51 -13.23 -17.75
CA HIS A 19 13.97 -12.28 -18.73
C HIS A 19 13.13 -11.15 -18.14
N ALA A 20 12.92 -11.11 -16.81
CA ALA A 20 12.09 -10.09 -16.16
C ALA A 20 12.87 -8.85 -15.65
N LEU A 21 14.20 -8.85 -15.74
CA LEU A 21 15.06 -7.74 -15.26
C LEU A 21 15.45 -6.74 -16.35
N ASP A 22 15.05 -6.96 -17.60
CA ASP A 22 15.49 -6.14 -18.75
C ASP A 22 14.46 -5.09 -19.22
N GLU A 23 13.24 -5.10 -18.69
CA GLU A 23 12.21 -4.13 -19.10
C GLU A 23 12.42 -2.78 -18.39
N PHE A 24 12.68 -1.73 -19.17
CA PHE A 24 12.76 -0.37 -18.66
C PHE A 24 11.36 0.18 -18.38
N ARG A 25 11.00 0.26 -17.10
CA ARG A 25 9.68 0.70 -16.62
C ARG A 25 9.77 1.41 -15.28
N PHE A 26 8.74 2.17 -14.93
CA PHE A 26 8.55 2.61 -13.54
C PHE A 26 8.15 1.42 -12.66
N ALA A 27 8.32 1.55 -11.34
CA ALA A 27 7.68 0.63 -10.40
C ALA A 27 6.16 0.59 -10.64
N SER A 28 5.53 -0.56 -10.37
CA SER A 28 4.17 -0.86 -10.80
C SER A 28 3.15 0.20 -10.36
N TYR A 29 3.30 0.77 -9.16
CA TYR A 29 2.34 1.73 -8.62
C TYR A 29 2.42 3.15 -9.22
N TYR A 30 3.34 3.43 -10.14
CA TYR A 30 3.35 4.69 -10.89
C TYR A 30 2.47 4.57 -12.13
N GLY A 31 1.64 5.58 -12.40
CA GLY A 31 0.72 5.58 -13.53
C GLY A 31 0.28 6.99 -13.94
N ASP A 32 -0.41 7.08 -15.06
CA ASP A 32 -1.08 8.32 -15.48
C ASP A 32 -2.09 8.79 -14.40
N HIS A 33 -2.40 10.08 -14.38
CA HIS A 33 -3.35 10.69 -13.43
C HIS A 33 -2.93 10.64 -11.95
N MET A 34 -1.70 10.20 -11.64
CA MET A 34 -1.26 10.03 -10.25
C MET A 34 -1.03 11.35 -9.52
N VAL A 35 -0.91 11.26 -8.18
CA VAL A 35 -0.43 12.36 -7.34
C VAL A 35 0.91 11.97 -6.72
N LEU A 36 1.91 12.84 -6.87
CA LEU A 36 3.18 12.76 -6.17
C LEU A 36 3.18 13.71 -4.96
N GLN A 37 3.95 13.38 -3.93
CA GLN A 37 4.08 14.23 -2.74
C GLN A 37 4.66 15.60 -3.11
N LYS A 38 3.94 16.66 -2.74
CA LYS A 38 4.37 18.06 -2.89
C LYS A 38 5.40 18.47 -1.83
N ALA A 39 5.98 19.65 -2.04
CA ALA A 39 6.83 20.38 -1.12
C ALA A 39 6.18 20.59 0.27
N PRO A 40 6.98 20.73 1.34
CA PRO A 40 8.45 20.75 1.36
C PRO A 40 9.13 19.39 1.17
N GLU A 41 8.39 18.29 1.34
CA GLU A 41 8.89 16.94 1.08
C GLU A 41 9.16 16.72 -0.42
N ARG A 42 9.96 15.70 -0.74
CA ARG A 42 10.40 15.43 -2.12
C ARG A 42 9.81 14.11 -2.60
N ALA A 43 9.17 14.13 -3.76
CA ALA A 43 8.76 12.91 -4.42
C ALA A 43 9.97 12.09 -4.86
N VAL A 44 9.95 10.80 -4.52
CA VAL A 44 10.89 9.80 -5.02
C VAL A 44 10.24 9.06 -6.19
N LEU A 45 10.99 8.92 -7.28
CA LEU A 45 10.63 8.09 -8.42
C LEU A 45 11.66 6.99 -8.59
N TRP A 46 11.22 5.79 -8.91
CA TRP A 46 12.11 4.67 -9.17
C TRP A 46 11.46 3.66 -10.13
N GLY A 47 12.28 2.74 -10.63
CA GLY A 47 11.83 1.69 -11.53
C GLY A 47 12.95 0.73 -11.90
N PHE A 48 12.71 -0.05 -12.95
CA PHE A 48 13.61 -1.08 -13.45
C PHE A 48 14.29 -0.63 -14.74
N GLY A 49 15.47 -1.16 -15.01
CA GLY A 49 16.23 -0.86 -16.22
C GLY A 49 17.46 -1.74 -16.38
N ALA A 50 18.18 -1.53 -17.47
CA ALA A 50 19.39 -2.29 -17.78
C ALA A 50 20.57 -1.83 -16.91
N GLU A 51 21.28 -2.79 -16.28
CA GLU A 51 22.35 -2.49 -15.34
C GLU A 51 23.42 -1.54 -15.92
N GLY A 52 23.80 -0.53 -15.13
CA GLY A 52 24.80 0.48 -15.53
C GLY A 52 24.30 1.54 -16.51
N SER A 53 23.07 1.43 -17.03
CA SER A 53 22.49 2.46 -17.89
C SER A 53 22.28 3.78 -17.13
N LYS A 54 22.43 4.89 -17.85
CA LYS A 54 22.10 6.23 -17.38
C LYS A 54 20.63 6.53 -17.68
N VAL A 55 19.88 6.96 -16.69
CA VAL A 55 18.47 7.36 -16.82
C VAL A 55 18.37 8.88 -16.69
N ILE A 56 17.87 9.53 -17.74
CA ILE A 56 17.57 10.97 -17.74
C ILE A 56 16.08 11.15 -17.42
N PHE A 57 15.81 11.94 -16.40
CA PHE A 57 14.47 12.31 -15.99
C PHE A 57 14.11 13.71 -16.49
N SER A 58 12.88 13.93 -16.95
CA SER A 58 12.27 15.25 -17.10
C SER A 58 10.88 15.34 -16.48
N LEU A 59 10.64 16.42 -15.75
CA LEU A 59 9.33 16.87 -15.31
C LEU A 59 8.99 18.09 -16.16
N GLU A 60 7.88 18.04 -16.87
CA GLU A 60 7.46 19.08 -17.80
C GLU A 60 6.03 19.54 -17.50
N GLY A 61 5.82 20.83 -17.32
CA GLY A 61 4.50 21.41 -17.07
C GLY A 61 4.53 22.93 -17.21
N GLU A 62 3.36 23.56 -17.22
CA GLU A 62 3.25 25.01 -17.45
C GLU A 62 4.01 25.84 -16.39
N GLN A 63 4.01 25.35 -15.15
CA GLN A 63 4.56 26.08 -14.02
C GLN A 63 6.08 25.95 -13.89
N GLN A 64 6.65 24.81 -14.28
CA GLN A 64 8.08 24.55 -14.16
C GLN A 64 8.49 23.32 -14.97
N ASN A 65 9.74 23.34 -15.41
CA ASN A 65 10.41 22.18 -15.99
C ASN A 65 11.60 21.82 -15.12
N LYS A 66 11.75 20.54 -14.76
CA LYS A 66 12.89 20.02 -14.00
C LYS A 66 13.53 18.85 -14.74
N ARG A 67 14.81 18.62 -14.51
CA ARG A 67 15.53 17.45 -15.03
C ARG A 67 16.38 16.83 -13.95
N GLY A 68 16.58 15.52 -14.05
CA GLY A 68 17.40 14.75 -13.14
C GLY A 68 18.16 13.67 -13.89
N VAL A 69 19.14 13.08 -13.20
CA VAL A 69 19.91 11.94 -13.69
C VAL A 69 19.94 10.89 -12.59
N ALA A 70 19.69 9.65 -12.97
CA ALA A 70 19.91 8.46 -12.16
C ALA A 70 20.76 7.45 -12.95
N TYR A 71 21.24 6.44 -12.25
CA TYR A 71 21.93 5.30 -12.84
C TYR A 71 21.24 4.03 -12.36
N VAL A 72 21.13 3.04 -13.25
CA VAL A 72 20.62 1.74 -12.87
C VAL A 72 21.69 1.00 -12.06
N GLN A 73 21.33 0.57 -10.86
CA GLN A 73 22.13 -0.22 -9.95
C GLN A 73 21.27 -1.38 -9.41
N ASN A 74 21.81 -2.61 -9.47
CA ASN A 74 21.10 -3.82 -9.10
C ASN A 74 19.73 -3.96 -9.80
N GLY A 75 19.67 -3.62 -11.09
CA GLY A 75 18.47 -3.68 -11.93
C GLY A 75 17.44 -2.58 -11.68
N THR A 76 17.72 -1.63 -10.78
CA THR A 76 16.79 -0.53 -10.45
C THR A 76 17.43 0.83 -10.60
N TRP A 77 16.65 1.83 -10.99
CA TRP A 77 17.07 3.23 -10.96
C TRP A 77 16.17 4.01 -10.01
N ARG A 78 16.71 5.08 -9.42
CA ARG A 78 15.99 5.93 -8.47
C ARG A 78 16.42 7.38 -8.60
N VAL A 79 15.47 8.30 -8.52
CA VAL A 79 15.68 9.74 -8.49
C VAL A 79 14.81 10.38 -7.41
N THR A 80 15.37 11.34 -6.67
CA THR A 80 14.60 12.20 -5.76
C THR A 80 14.44 13.55 -6.42
N LEU A 81 13.20 13.98 -6.62
CA LEU A 81 12.90 15.25 -7.28
C LEU A 81 13.17 16.42 -6.35
N ASP A 82 13.62 17.56 -6.87
CA ASP A 82 13.61 18.79 -6.07
C ASP A 82 12.17 19.16 -5.67
N PRO A 83 11.94 19.72 -4.46
CA PRO A 83 10.59 20.02 -3.97
C PRO A 83 9.72 20.73 -5.01
N VAL A 84 8.49 20.25 -5.18
CA VAL A 84 7.53 20.79 -6.15
C VAL A 84 6.30 21.28 -5.40
N GLU A 85 5.94 22.54 -5.61
CA GLU A 85 4.72 23.10 -5.05
C GLU A 85 3.46 22.38 -5.55
N ALA A 86 2.38 22.47 -4.76
CA ALA A 86 1.13 21.80 -5.10
C ALA A 86 0.55 22.30 -6.43
N GLY A 87 0.07 21.40 -7.27
CA GLY A 87 -0.50 21.75 -8.58
C GLY A 87 -0.22 20.73 -9.67
N GLY A 88 -0.01 21.21 -10.89
CA GLY A 88 0.05 20.40 -12.11
C GLY A 88 -1.10 20.73 -13.07
N PRO A 89 -1.33 19.92 -14.12
CA PRO A 89 -0.63 18.67 -14.38
C PRO A 89 0.79 18.84 -14.92
N TYR A 90 1.59 17.79 -14.72
CA TYR A 90 2.91 17.61 -15.30
C TYR A 90 2.98 16.31 -16.09
N ASN A 91 3.90 16.25 -17.04
CA ASN A 91 4.38 15.01 -17.65
C ASN A 91 5.73 14.63 -17.04
N VAL A 92 5.87 13.36 -16.70
CA VAL A 92 7.04 12.76 -16.04
C VAL A 92 7.65 11.77 -17.03
N THR A 93 8.78 12.12 -17.62
CA THR A 93 9.49 11.25 -18.57
C THR A 93 10.75 10.68 -17.95
N ALA A 94 10.98 9.38 -18.13
CA ALA A 94 12.28 8.76 -17.90
C ALA A 94 12.81 8.19 -19.23
N PHE A 95 14.08 8.46 -19.52
CA PHE A 95 14.76 8.02 -20.72
C PHE A 95 16.04 7.27 -20.36
N GLN A 96 16.09 5.99 -20.69
CA GLN A 96 17.28 5.15 -20.53
C GLN A 96 18.22 5.34 -21.71
N LEU A 97 19.47 5.68 -21.42
CA LEU A 97 20.58 5.71 -22.38
C LEU A 97 21.37 4.41 -22.31
N GLY A 98 21.82 3.92 -23.46
CA GLY A 98 22.67 2.74 -23.56
C GLY A 98 22.27 1.83 -24.73
N PRO A 99 22.70 0.55 -24.73
CA PRO A 99 22.42 -0.39 -25.82
C PRO A 99 20.92 -0.70 -26.02
N ALA A 100 20.12 -0.56 -24.97
CA ALA A 100 18.67 -0.72 -24.96
C ALA A 100 18.00 0.62 -24.62
N GLU A 101 18.07 1.59 -25.54
CA GLU A 101 17.41 2.89 -25.36
C GLU A 101 15.89 2.71 -25.26
N ALA A 102 15.29 3.33 -24.25
CA ALA A 102 13.87 3.26 -24.01
C ALA A 102 13.37 4.54 -23.34
N LYS A 103 12.14 4.94 -23.69
CA LYS A 103 11.46 6.10 -23.12
C LYS A 103 10.13 5.66 -22.55
N ILE A 104 9.87 6.04 -21.30
CA ILE A 104 8.60 5.86 -20.62
C ILE A 104 8.11 7.21 -20.12
N THR A 105 6.79 7.39 -20.06
CA THR A 105 6.18 8.68 -19.71
C THR A 105 4.91 8.44 -18.91
N LEU A 106 4.75 9.21 -17.83
CA LEU A 106 3.49 9.37 -17.11
C LEU A 106 2.92 10.75 -17.46
N THR A 107 1.61 10.82 -17.60
CA THR A 107 0.85 12.02 -17.99
C THR A 107 -0.19 12.37 -16.94
N ASP A 108 -0.59 13.64 -16.90
CA ASP A 108 -1.54 14.16 -15.90
C ASP A 108 -1.09 13.91 -14.45
N VAL A 109 0.21 14.09 -14.17
CA VAL A 109 0.76 13.93 -12.82
C VAL A 109 0.56 15.21 -12.02
N LEU A 110 -0.11 15.10 -10.89
CA LEU A 110 -0.32 16.20 -9.95
C LEU A 110 0.69 16.13 -8.79
N PHE A 111 0.93 17.26 -8.15
CA PHE A 111 1.64 17.33 -6.87
C PHE A 111 0.69 17.77 -5.76
N GLY A 112 0.64 16.98 -4.70
CA GLY A 112 -0.33 17.10 -3.62
C GLY A 112 0.10 16.31 -2.38
N ASP A 113 -0.80 16.19 -1.41
CA ASP A 113 -0.55 15.28 -0.28
C ASP A 113 -1.00 13.86 -0.64
N VAL A 114 -0.12 12.87 -0.43
CA VAL A 114 -0.41 11.46 -0.68
C VAL A 114 -0.71 10.77 0.64
N TRP A 115 -1.85 10.08 0.72
CA TRP A 115 -2.32 9.39 1.92
C TRP A 115 -2.54 7.90 1.66
N LEU A 116 -2.01 7.08 2.57
CA LEU A 116 -2.23 5.64 2.58
C LEU A 116 -3.45 5.30 3.46
N CYS A 117 -4.41 4.59 2.91
CA CYS A 117 -5.62 4.15 3.58
C CYS A 117 -5.55 2.63 3.80
N GLY A 118 -5.35 2.21 5.05
CA GLY A 118 -5.16 0.81 5.40
C GLY A 118 -6.13 0.28 6.45
N GLY A 119 -6.20 -1.05 6.55
CA GLY A 119 -6.95 -1.74 7.59
C GLY A 119 -7.75 -2.92 7.06
N GLN A 120 -8.93 -3.15 7.65
CA GLN A 120 -9.80 -4.28 7.29
C GLN A 120 -11.14 -3.83 6.71
N SER A 121 -12.21 -4.63 6.89
CA SER A 121 -13.50 -4.50 6.20
C SER A 121 -14.17 -3.14 6.37
N ASN A 122 -13.95 -2.46 7.50
CA ASN A 122 -14.48 -1.11 7.70
C ASN A 122 -13.69 -0.04 6.94
N MET A 123 -12.39 -0.26 6.65
CA MET A 123 -11.66 0.55 5.67
C MET A 123 -12.10 0.18 4.24
N ALA A 124 -12.24 -1.10 3.93
CA ALA A 124 -12.64 -1.62 2.61
C ALA A 124 -14.14 -1.36 2.27
N TYR A 125 -14.84 -0.61 3.11
CA TYR A 125 -16.25 -0.30 2.94
C TYR A 125 -16.44 0.52 1.65
N THR A 126 -17.24 0.04 0.71
CA THR A 126 -17.42 0.65 -0.62
C THR A 126 -18.50 1.73 -0.59
N LEU A 127 -18.45 2.69 -1.52
CA LEU A 127 -19.42 3.81 -1.54
C LEU A 127 -20.86 3.38 -1.76
N SER A 128 -21.10 2.28 -2.48
CA SER A 128 -22.44 1.68 -2.63
C SER A 128 -23.10 1.32 -1.30
N GLN A 129 -22.30 1.15 -0.24
CA GLN A 129 -22.77 0.83 1.11
C GLN A 129 -23.05 2.08 1.96
N LEU A 130 -22.84 3.30 1.45
CA LEU A 130 -23.23 4.54 2.12
C LEU A 130 -24.74 4.80 2.02
N PHE A 131 -25.31 5.42 3.05
CA PHE A 131 -26.72 5.86 3.03
C PHE A 131 -27.05 6.82 1.87
N ASN A 132 -26.09 7.66 1.47
CA ASN A 132 -26.21 8.65 0.40
C ASN A 132 -25.31 8.33 -0.81
N ALA A 133 -25.13 7.03 -1.11
CA ALA A 133 -24.24 6.55 -2.16
C ALA A 133 -24.44 7.25 -3.51
N SER A 134 -25.70 7.40 -3.98
CA SER A 134 -25.99 8.01 -5.27
C SER A 134 -25.54 9.47 -5.36
N GLU A 135 -25.78 10.27 -4.32
CA GLU A 135 -25.33 11.66 -4.27
C GLU A 135 -23.80 11.75 -4.29
N GLU A 136 -23.13 10.88 -3.53
CA GLU A 136 -21.67 10.88 -3.45
C GLU A 136 -21.02 10.45 -4.78
N GLN A 137 -21.60 9.48 -5.48
CA GLN A 137 -21.17 9.07 -6.81
C GLN A 137 -21.33 10.18 -7.86
N GLU A 138 -22.45 10.92 -7.84
CA GLU A 138 -22.67 12.07 -8.74
C GLU A 138 -21.74 13.24 -8.42
N LEU A 139 -21.30 13.38 -7.17
CA LEU A 139 -20.36 14.41 -6.75
C LEU A 139 -18.92 14.08 -7.15
N ALA A 140 -18.55 12.81 -7.26
CA ALA A 140 -17.17 12.39 -7.45
C ALA A 140 -16.43 13.06 -8.63
N PRO A 141 -17.00 13.15 -9.85
CA PRO A 141 -16.33 13.80 -10.98
C PRO A 141 -16.05 15.30 -10.76
N LYS A 142 -16.69 15.94 -9.78
CA LYS A 142 -16.46 17.36 -9.43
C LYS A 142 -15.18 17.58 -8.61
N PHE A 143 -14.48 16.50 -8.25
CA PHE A 143 -13.23 16.54 -7.50
C PHE A 143 -12.07 15.91 -8.29
N PRO A 144 -11.77 16.38 -9.52
CA PRO A 144 -10.77 15.74 -10.37
C PRO A 144 -9.36 15.73 -9.78
N HIS A 145 -9.05 16.62 -8.83
CA HIS A 145 -7.75 16.68 -8.15
C HIS A 145 -7.64 15.77 -6.91
N VAL A 146 -8.66 14.96 -6.61
CA VAL A 146 -8.60 13.88 -5.62
C VAL A 146 -8.43 12.57 -6.38
N ARG A 147 -7.20 12.08 -6.50
CA ARG A 147 -6.87 10.89 -7.31
C ARG A 147 -6.85 9.64 -6.45
N VAL A 148 -7.34 8.54 -7.00
CA VAL A 148 -7.47 7.27 -6.28
C VAL A 148 -6.62 6.18 -6.94
N PHE A 149 -6.08 5.28 -6.12
CA PHE A 149 -5.29 4.13 -6.53
C PHE A 149 -5.51 2.98 -5.53
N MET A 150 -5.75 1.76 -6.02
CA MET A 150 -6.05 0.60 -5.18
C MET A 150 -5.07 -0.54 -5.45
N VAL A 151 -4.39 -0.98 -4.40
CA VAL A 151 -3.54 -2.17 -4.41
C VAL A 151 -4.42 -3.42 -4.53
N ALA A 152 -4.00 -4.38 -5.35
CA ALA A 152 -4.69 -5.66 -5.42
C ALA A 152 -4.43 -6.53 -4.19
N LEU A 153 -5.43 -7.36 -3.86
CA LEU A 153 -5.33 -8.29 -2.75
C LEU A 153 -4.32 -9.40 -3.07
N GLU A 154 -3.17 -9.36 -2.39
CA GLU A 154 -2.04 -10.26 -2.61
C GLU A 154 -1.35 -10.61 -1.29
N VAL A 155 -0.74 -11.79 -1.22
CA VAL A 155 -0.01 -12.29 -0.06
C VAL A 155 1.39 -12.74 -0.48
N SER A 156 2.37 -12.59 0.40
CA SER A 156 3.71 -13.12 0.16
C SER A 156 4.40 -13.50 1.46
N ASP A 157 5.11 -14.62 1.47
CA ASP A 157 5.95 -15.03 2.61
C ASP A 157 7.26 -14.22 2.71
N ALA A 158 7.56 -13.39 1.70
CA ALA A 158 8.74 -12.52 1.69
C ALA A 158 8.40 -11.11 1.18
N GLU A 159 9.10 -10.11 1.70
CA GLU A 159 8.99 -8.70 1.27
C GLU A 159 9.22 -8.58 -0.25
N LEU A 160 8.20 -8.12 -0.98
CA LEU A 160 8.26 -7.95 -2.43
C LEU A 160 8.82 -6.57 -2.80
N ILE A 161 9.73 -6.51 -3.76
CA ILE A 161 10.32 -5.23 -4.18
C ILE A 161 9.31 -4.29 -4.86
N ASP A 162 8.30 -4.84 -5.55
CA ASP A 162 7.30 -4.10 -6.31
C ASP A 162 5.93 -4.79 -6.18
N LEU A 163 4.85 -4.06 -6.48
CA LEU A 163 3.51 -4.62 -6.41
C LEU A 163 3.31 -5.69 -7.50
N PRO A 164 2.82 -6.89 -7.13
CA PRO A 164 2.53 -7.95 -8.09
C PRO A 164 1.31 -7.66 -8.98
N ARG A 165 0.30 -6.94 -8.45
CA ARG A 165 -0.88 -6.52 -9.20
C ARG A 165 -1.45 -5.21 -8.63
N ILE A 166 -2.14 -4.46 -9.50
CA ILE A 166 -2.89 -3.25 -9.19
C ILE A 166 -4.35 -3.54 -9.50
N GLU A 167 -5.25 -3.23 -8.57
CA GLU A 167 -6.70 -3.42 -8.77
C GLU A 167 -7.29 -2.23 -9.52
N VAL A 168 -7.00 -1.02 -9.03
CA VAL A 168 -7.41 0.23 -9.66
C VAL A 168 -6.16 1.09 -9.89
N PRO A 169 -5.73 1.30 -11.16
CA PRO A 169 -4.64 2.20 -11.45
C PRO A 169 -5.02 3.63 -11.06
N TRP A 170 -4.02 4.52 -10.96
CA TRP A 170 -4.26 5.93 -10.66
C TRP A 170 -5.32 6.51 -11.59
N SER A 171 -6.37 7.08 -10.99
CA SER A 171 -7.56 7.45 -11.74
C SER A 171 -8.19 8.75 -11.25
N VAL A 172 -8.85 9.44 -12.20
CA VAL A 172 -9.82 10.48 -11.91
C VAL A 172 -11.05 9.83 -11.26
N PRO A 173 -11.59 10.37 -10.15
CA PRO A 173 -12.73 9.75 -9.49
C PRO A 173 -13.97 9.81 -10.38
N SER A 174 -14.64 8.67 -10.53
CA SER A 174 -15.84 8.51 -11.33
C SER A 174 -16.83 7.57 -10.62
N ALA A 175 -18.10 7.60 -11.03
CA ALA A 175 -19.09 6.68 -10.51
C ALA A 175 -18.74 5.20 -10.76
N GLU A 176 -18.00 4.90 -11.83
CA GLU A 176 -17.55 3.53 -12.14
C GLU A 176 -16.50 3.05 -11.13
N ILE A 177 -15.46 3.86 -10.87
CA ILE A 177 -14.36 3.49 -9.96
C ILE A 177 -14.84 3.41 -8.51
N LEU A 178 -15.74 4.32 -8.15
CA LEU A 178 -16.17 4.52 -6.78
C LEU A 178 -17.44 3.74 -6.43
N GLY A 179 -18.32 3.49 -7.40
CA GLY A 179 -19.72 3.13 -7.14
C GLY A 179 -20.10 1.66 -7.30
N GLY A 180 -19.15 0.76 -7.51
CA GLY A 180 -19.44 -0.64 -7.80
C GLY A 180 -19.80 -1.51 -6.58
N PRO A 181 -19.84 -2.84 -6.77
CA PRO A 181 -20.30 -3.79 -5.75
C PRO A 181 -19.46 -3.76 -4.47
N GLU A 182 -20.09 -4.17 -3.37
CA GLU A 182 -19.49 -4.18 -2.04
C GLU A 182 -18.14 -4.92 -2.02
N PHE A 183 -17.14 -4.32 -1.37
CA PHE A 183 -15.80 -4.89 -1.13
C PHE A 183 -14.99 -5.21 -2.40
N THR A 184 -15.40 -4.72 -3.57
CA THR A 184 -14.67 -4.89 -4.84
C THR A 184 -14.27 -3.57 -5.48
N HIS A 185 -14.59 -2.45 -4.84
CA HIS A 185 -14.34 -1.09 -5.33
C HIS A 185 -13.78 -0.21 -4.23
N PHE A 186 -13.25 0.95 -4.65
CA PHE A 186 -12.50 1.86 -3.80
C PHE A 186 -13.24 2.24 -2.49
N SER A 187 -12.46 2.34 -1.43
CA SER A 187 -12.87 2.66 -0.08
C SER A 187 -13.61 3.99 0.01
N ALA A 188 -14.85 3.92 0.50
CA ALA A 188 -15.67 5.08 0.86
C ALA A 188 -15.02 5.92 1.95
N VAL A 189 -14.40 5.28 2.95
CA VAL A 189 -13.73 5.97 4.05
C VAL A 189 -12.55 6.77 3.52
N CYS A 190 -11.71 6.15 2.68
CA CYS A 190 -10.58 6.80 2.05
C CYS A 190 -11.02 7.96 1.15
N TRP A 191 -12.03 7.73 0.31
CA TRP A 191 -12.60 8.75 -0.58
C TRP A 191 -13.14 9.97 0.19
N LEU A 192 -14.00 9.74 1.19
CA LEU A 192 -14.60 10.82 1.98
C LEU A 192 -13.53 11.64 2.72
N PHE A 193 -12.48 10.98 3.22
CA PHE A 193 -11.33 11.63 3.83
C PHE A 193 -10.60 12.55 2.84
N GLY A 194 -10.19 12.04 1.68
CA GLY A 194 -9.50 12.86 0.68
C GLY A 194 -10.36 13.99 0.12
N ARG A 195 -11.66 13.76 -0.08
CA ARG A 195 -12.61 14.80 -0.48
C ARG A 195 -12.71 15.90 0.58
N TYR A 196 -12.76 15.53 1.86
CA TYR A 196 -12.77 16.49 2.96
C TYR A 196 -11.47 17.32 3.00
N LEU A 197 -10.32 16.66 2.87
CA LEU A 197 -9.03 17.33 2.81
C LEU A 197 -8.98 18.31 1.65
N TYR A 198 -9.35 17.89 0.43
CA TYR A 198 -9.34 18.77 -0.74
C TYR A 198 -10.24 20.00 -0.58
N LYS A 199 -11.46 19.83 -0.03
CA LYS A 199 -12.36 20.97 0.25
C LYS A 199 -11.75 21.99 1.20
N THR A 200 -10.89 21.54 2.11
CA THR A 200 -10.26 22.35 3.15
C THR A 200 -8.96 22.98 2.65
N LEU A 201 -8.08 22.17 2.07
CA LEU A 201 -6.71 22.51 1.69
C LEU A 201 -6.60 23.14 0.30
N ARG A 202 -7.55 22.83 -0.60
CA ARG A 202 -7.66 23.38 -1.96
C ARG A 202 -6.44 23.13 -2.86
N TYR A 203 -5.76 22.01 -2.66
CA TYR A 203 -4.72 21.49 -3.55
C TYR A 203 -4.86 19.97 -3.73
N PRO A 204 -4.19 19.34 -4.72
CA PRO A 204 -4.38 17.93 -5.03
C PRO A 204 -4.17 16.96 -3.86
N VAL A 205 -4.90 15.86 -3.85
CA VAL A 205 -4.79 14.79 -2.84
C VAL A 205 -4.73 13.45 -3.55
N GLY A 206 -3.72 12.65 -3.24
CA GLY A 206 -3.59 11.27 -3.70
C GLY A 206 -4.03 10.31 -2.61
N LEU A 207 -4.86 9.33 -2.97
CA LEU A 207 -5.37 8.32 -2.06
C LEU A 207 -4.94 6.93 -2.53
N VAL A 208 -4.15 6.25 -1.70
CA VAL A 208 -3.64 4.89 -1.95
C VAL A 208 -4.36 3.94 -1.00
N GLU A 209 -5.20 3.07 -1.52
CA GLU A 209 -5.90 2.05 -0.73
C GLU A 209 -5.08 0.75 -0.68
N SER A 210 -4.87 0.26 0.54
CA SER A 210 -4.26 -1.04 0.83
C SER A 210 -4.92 -1.63 2.08
N CYS A 211 -6.09 -2.26 1.89
CA CYS A 211 -6.87 -2.83 2.97
C CYS A 211 -7.53 -4.16 2.58
N TRP A 212 -7.79 -5.03 3.55
CA TRP A 212 -8.37 -6.36 3.31
C TRP A 212 -9.21 -6.80 4.52
N GLY A 213 -10.48 -7.09 4.28
CA GLY A 213 -11.40 -7.59 5.31
C GLY A 213 -10.90 -8.80 6.11
N GLY A 214 -11.25 -8.83 7.40
CA GLY A 214 -11.03 -10.00 8.27
C GLY A 214 -9.58 -10.21 8.71
N THR A 215 -8.70 -9.24 8.47
CA THR A 215 -7.27 -9.37 8.73
C THR A 215 -6.88 -8.84 10.11
N PRO A 216 -6.07 -9.59 10.88
CA PRO A 216 -5.50 -9.12 12.14
C PRO A 216 -4.26 -8.23 11.87
N VAL A 217 -3.87 -7.41 12.85
CA VAL A 217 -2.73 -6.49 12.74
C VAL A 217 -1.41 -7.22 12.44
N GLU A 218 -1.30 -8.48 12.84
CA GLU A 218 -0.15 -9.35 12.57
C GLU A 218 0.10 -9.56 11.07
N ALA A 219 -0.94 -9.61 10.24
CA ALA A 219 -0.75 -9.75 8.80
C ALA A 219 -0.11 -8.50 8.15
N TRP A 220 -0.33 -7.34 8.77
CA TRP A 220 0.11 -6.00 8.31
C TRP A 220 1.39 -5.49 8.98
N SER A 221 1.89 -6.24 9.95
CA SER A 221 3.12 -5.94 10.68
C SER A 221 4.28 -6.69 10.05
N SER A 222 5.45 -6.07 9.99
CA SER A 222 6.67 -6.79 9.62
C SER A 222 7.06 -7.82 10.69
N SER A 223 7.84 -8.83 10.30
CA SER A 223 8.36 -9.82 11.26
C SER A 223 9.19 -9.18 12.36
N ARG A 224 10.01 -8.18 12.01
CA ARG A 224 10.79 -7.35 12.96
C ARG A 224 9.92 -6.63 13.99
N ALA A 225 8.73 -6.15 13.62
CA ALA A 225 7.79 -5.52 14.55
C ALA A 225 7.15 -6.55 15.49
N LEU A 226 6.74 -7.69 14.94
CA LEU A 226 6.06 -8.75 15.70
C LEU A 226 6.97 -9.43 16.72
N GLN A 227 8.25 -9.64 16.38
CA GLN A 227 9.24 -10.20 17.29
C GLN A 227 9.38 -9.36 18.58
N LYS A 228 9.24 -8.03 18.50
CA LYS A 228 9.28 -7.15 19.70
C LYS A 228 8.12 -7.41 20.67
N CYS A 229 7.02 -8.00 20.19
CA CYS A 229 5.84 -8.34 20.98
C CYS A 229 5.77 -9.83 21.37
N GLY A 230 6.85 -10.59 21.12
CA GLY A 230 6.91 -12.03 21.39
C GLY A 230 6.00 -12.84 20.45
N LEU A 231 5.80 -12.35 19.23
CA LEU A 231 5.19 -13.08 18.13
C LEU A 231 6.31 -13.39 17.12
N GLU A 232 6.93 -14.54 17.29
CA GLU A 232 7.93 -15.06 16.36
C GLU A 232 7.25 -15.50 15.06
N ASP A 233 8.02 -15.63 13.98
CA ASP A 233 7.53 -16.19 12.72
C ASP A 233 7.07 -17.61 13.00
N ALA A 234 5.77 -17.80 13.22
CA ALA A 234 5.20 -19.10 13.52
C ALA A 234 5.47 -19.98 12.31
N GLU A 235 6.45 -20.89 12.44
CA GLU A 235 6.90 -21.83 11.41
C GLU A 235 5.77 -22.72 10.85
N ASP A 236 4.54 -22.67 11.40
CA ASP A 236 3.48 -23.61 11.07
C ASP A 236 2.06 -23.03 11.10
N GLN A 237 1.80 -21.95 10.37
CA GLN A 237 0.43 -21.56 10.00
C GLN A 237 0.33 -21.09 8.55
N ARG A 238 0.82 -21.91 7.61
CA ARG A 238 0.61 -21.67 6.17
C ARG A 238 -0.90 -21.62 5.89
N LEU A 239 -1.35 -20.53 5.26
CA LEU A 239 -2.62 -20.55 4.53
C LEU A 239 -2.58 -21.76 3.58
N PRO A 240 -3.59 -22.64 3.57
CA PRO A 240 -3.81 -23.51 2.42
C PRO A 240 -3.95 -22.61 1.17
N PRO A 241 -3.52 -23.07 -0.02
CA PRO A 241 -3.59 -22.26 -1.23
C PRO A 241 -5.00 -21.70 -1.41
N LEU A 242 -5.10 -20.44 -1.83
CA LEU A 242 -6.34 -19.76 -2.19
C LEU A 242 -7.07 -20.60 -3.25
N THR A 243 -7.93 -21.50 -2.79
CA THR A 243 -8.84 -22.28 -3.61
C THR A 243 -10.19 -21.58 -3.62
N PRO A 244 -11.05 -21.81 -4.63
CA PRO A 244 -12.42 -21.27 -4.66
C PRO A 244 -13.27 -21.61 -3.42
N LEU A 245 -12.80 -22.55 -2.58
CA LEU A 245 -13.41 -22.89 -1.30
C LEU A 245 -13.24 -21.79 -0.23
N PHE A 246 -12.16 -20.99 -0.29
CA PHE A 246 -11.90 -19.89 0.65
C PHE A 246 -12.88 -18.72 0.49
N GLU A 247 -13.36 -18.49 -0.73
CA GLU A 247 -14.39 -17.47 -1.00
C GLU A 247 -15.72 -17.75 -0.27
N GLN A 248 -15.94 -19.00 0.15
CA GLN A 248 -17.18 -19.44 0.82
C GLN A 248 -17.02 -19.59 2.34
N MET A 249 -15.81 -19.48 2.89
CA MET A 249 -15.60 -19.54 4.33
C MET A 249 -15.88 -18.19 4.97
N PRO A 250 -16.52 -18.15 6.15
CA PRO A 250 -16.65 -16.90 6.89
C PRO A 250 -15.27 -16.33 7.16
N LEU A 251 -15.04 -15.07 6.79
CA LEU A 251 -13.74 -14.38 6.85
C LEU A 251 -13.06 -14.46 8.23
N PHE A 252 -13.84 -14.64 9.30
CA PHE A 252 -13.35 -14.82 10.67
C PHE A 252 -12.75 -16.21 10.98
N MET A 253 -12.90 -17.20 10.08
CA MET A 253 -12.27 -18.53 10.19
C MET A 253 -10.93 -18.62 9.47
N VAL A 254 -10.57 -17.63 8.65
CA VAL A 254 -9.28 -17.61 7.94
C VAL A 254 -8.17 -17.26 8.93
N ARG A 255 -7.24 -18.19 9.13
CA ARG A 255 -6.00 -17.91 9.87
C ARG A 255 -4.99 -17.27 8.95
N TRP A 256 -4.68 -16.02 9.22
CA TRP A 256 -3.66 -15.27 8.48
C TRP A 256 -2.27 -15.60 9.02
N SER A 257 -1.34 -15.90 8.13
CA SER A 257 0.08 -15.89 8.45
C SER A 257 0.54 -14.49 8.86
N ASN A 258 1.55 -14.41 9.72
CA ASN A 258 2.19 -13.15 10.06
C ASN A 258 2.83 -12.50 8.82
N SER A 259 2.84 -11.17 8.78
CA SER A 259 3.55 -10.35 7.78
C SER A 259 3.15 -10.50 6.31
N VAL A 260 2.24 -11.41 5.95
CA VAL A 260 2.00 -11.70 4.52
C VAL A 260 1.42 -10.54 3.72
N LEU A 261 0.67 -9.64 4.37
CA LEU A 261 0.12 -8.45 3.74
C LEU A 261 1.09 -7.27 3.83
N TRP A 262 1.86 -7.17 4.92
CA TRP A 262 3.02 -6.27 4.98
C TRP A 262 3.92 -6.50 3.77
N ASN A 263 4.31 -7.75 3.54
CA ASN A 263 5.23 -8.18 2.50
C ASN A 263 4.76 -7.86 1.08
N ALA A 264 3.46 -8.05 0.79
CA ALA A 264 2.92 -7.95 -0.57
C ALA A 264 2.22 -6.62 -0.87
N MET A 265 1.65 -5.95 0.13
CA MET A 265 0.75 -4.80 -0.08
C MET A 265 1.25 -3.49 0.54
N ILE A 266 2.25 -3.53 1.44
CA ILE A 266 2.79 -2.33 2.10
C ILE A 266 4.27 -2.12 1.78
N TYR A 267 5.10 -3.15 1.96
CA TYR A 267 6.54 -3.10 1.70
C TYR A 267 6.89 -2.58 0.28
N PRO A 268 6.17 -2.98 -0.79
CA PRO A 268 6.43 -2.43 -2.13
C PRO A 268 6.24 -0.91 -2.23
N LEU A 269 5.43 -0.32 -1.35
CA LEU A 269 5.09 1.10 -1.38
C LEU A 269 6.10 1.98 -0.62
N LEU A 270 7.08 1.41 0.09
CA LEU A 270 7.94 2.17 1.01
C LEU A 270 8.80 3.27 0.35
N ASN A 271 9.07 3.13 -0.95
CA ASN A 271 9.75 4.16 -1.74
C ASN A 271 8.85 5.36 -2.08
N MET A 272 7.53 5.23 -1.92
CA MET A 272 6.59 6.33 -2.13
C MET A 272 6.73 7.33 -0.98
N THR A 273 6.95 8.59 -1.31
CA THR A 273 6.86 9.68 -0.35
C THR A 273 5.39 9.91 -0.02
N ILE A 274 5.00 9.79 1.26
CA ILE A 274 3.62 9.99 1.71
C ILE A 274 3.54 11.12 2.74
N LYS A 275 2.36 11.75 2.83
CA LYS A 275 2.06 12.72 3.89
C LYS A 275 1.64 12.05 5.17
N GLY A 276 0.89 10.96 5.08
CA GLY A 276 0.42 10.23 6.25
C GLY A 276 -0.38 8.98 5.92
N ALA A 277 -0.86 8.31 6.96
CA ALA A 277 -1.72 7.14 6.84
C ALA A 277 -2.99 7.29 7.69
N ILE A 278 -4.08 6.69 7.22
CA ILE A 278 -5.28 6.44 8.01
C ILE A 278 -5.55 4.94 8.12
N TRP A 279 -5.97 4.50 9.29
CA TRP A 279 -6.05 3.09 9.63
C TRP A 279 -7.37 2.73 10.31
N TYR A 280 -8.08 1.74 9.77
CA TYR A 280 -9.29 1.22 10.40
C TYR A 280 -9.25 -0.30 10.48
N GLN A 281 -8.77 -0.77 11.63
CA GLN A 281 -8.68 -2.19 11.95
C GLN A 281 -8.73 -2.42 13.46
N GLY A 282 -9.10 -3.63 13.84
CA GLY A 282 -8.96 -4.15 15.19
C GLY A 282 -9.99 -5.21 15.52
N GLU A 283 -11.05 -5.34 14.72
CA GLU A 283 -12.15 -6.27 14.97
C GLU A 283 -11.64 -7.72 14.95
N ALA A 284 -10.74 -8.08 14.02
CA ALA A 284 -10.14 -9.42 14.02
C ALA A 284 -9.34 -9.70 15.31
N ASN A 285 -8.66 -8.70 15.86
CA ASN A 285 -7.88 -8.81 17.10
C ASN A 285 -8.73 -8.74 18.38
N THR A 286 -10.07 -8.66 18.27
CA THR A 286 -10.94 -8.82 19.43
C THR A 286 -10.97 -10.27 19.94
N GLU A 287 -10.72 -11.24 19.06
CA GLU A 287 -10.66 -12.66 19.37
C GLU A 287 -9.27 -13.28 19.08
N PHE A 288 -8.49 -12.72 18.14
CA PHE A 288 -7.16 -13.21 17.78
C PHE A 288 -6.04 -12.42 18.48
N ASN A 289 -5.20 -13.09 19.27
CA ASN A 289 -4.06 -12.49 19.98
C ASN A 289 -4.39 -11.16 20.69
N LYS A 290 -5.60 -11.08 21.26
CA LYS A 290 -6.14 -9.86 21.87
C LYS A 290 -5.24 -9.29 22.96
N ASP A 291 -4.59 -10.16 23.74
CA ASP A 291 -3.63 -9.80 24.78
C ASP A 291 -2.35 -9.16 24.22
N LYS A 292 -2.02 -9.41 22.95
CA LYS A 292 -0.85 -8.86 22.25
C LYS A 292 -1.13 -7.55 21.52
N TYR A 293 -2.38 -7.24 21.22
CA TYR A 293 -2.76 -6.06 20.43
C TYR A 293 -2.25 -4.73 21.02
N ALA A 294 -2.19 -4.63 22.35
CA ALA A 294 -1.60 -3.48 23.06
C ALA A 294 -0.14 -3.20 22.72
N CYS A 295 0.59 -4.26 22.32
CA CYS A 295 1.98 -4.16 21.88
C CYS A 295 2.06 -4.08 20.35
N THR A 296 1.39 -4.98 19.64
CA THR A 296 1.58 -5.14 18.20
C THR A 296 1.09 -3.93 17.42
N PHE A 297 -0.02 -3.31 17.81
CA PHE A 297 -0.57 -2.16 17.11
C PHE A 297 0.34 -0.92 17.15
N PRO A 298 0.76 -0.39 18.30
CA PRO A 298 1.70 0.74 18.32
C PRO A 298 3.05 0.38 17.70
N THR A 299 3.53 -0.85 17.90
CA THR A 299 4.80 -1.30 17.31
C THR A 299 4.74 -1.35 15.77
N MET A 300 3.60 -1.75 15.19
CA MET A 300 3.36 -1.70 13.74
C MET A 300 3.46 -0.25 13.24
N ILE A 301 2.85 0.71 13.94
CA ILE A 301 2.88 2.12 13.55
C ILE A 301 4.32 2.67 13.54
N ASP A 302 5.07 2.41 14.61
CA ASP A 302 6.46 2.85 14.73
C ASP A 302 7.34 2.22 13.64
N ASP A 303 7.08 0.95 13.33
CA ASP A 303 7.78 0.23 12.28
C ASP A 303 7.44 0.74 10.87
N TRP A 304 6.17 1.04 10.58
CA TRP A 304 5.77 1.67 9.31
C TRP A 304 6.41 3.04 9.15
N ARG A 305 6.43 3.86 10.21
CA ARG A 305 7.12 5.15 10.21
C ARG A 305 8.59 5.04 9.85
N ALA A 306 9.31 4.14 10.52
CA ALA A 306 10.71 3.88 10.23
C ALA A 306 10.90 3.40 8.78
N ALA A 307 10.11 2.42 8.35
CA ALA A 307 10.25 1.80 7.04
C ALA A 307 9.93 2.74 5.87
N PHE A 308 8.87 3.55 5.97
CA PHE A 308 8.55 4.55 4.95
C PHE A 308 9.59 5.69 4.92
N HIS A 309 10.10 6.11 6.09
CA HIS A 309 11.18 7.09 6.15
C HIS A 309 12.44 6.54 5.46
N GLU A 310 12.85 5.32 5.78
CA GLU A 310 14.03 4.67 5.19
C GLU A 310 13.86 4.39 3.69
N GLY A 311 12.76 3.75 3.28
CA GLY A 311 12.48 3.40 1.89
C GLY A 311 12.45 4.64 0.99
N SER A 312 11.74 5.68 1.41
CA SER A 312 11.70 6.97 0.71
C SER A 312 13.02 7.76 0.82
N GLY A 313 14.07 7.25 1.46
CA GLY A 313 15.38 7.92 1.51
C GLY A 313 15.32 9.21 2.33
N GLY A 314 14.56 9.15 3.42
CA GLY A 314 14.31 10.23 4.36
C GLY A 314 13.27 11.26 3.92
N GLN A 315 12.53 11.02 2.82
CA GLN A 315 11.61 12.02 2.27
C GLN A 315 10.21 11.97 2.89
N THR A 316 9.74 10.79 3.29
CA THR A 316 8.58 10.66 4.17
C THR A 316 9.02 11.09 5.57
N MET A 317 8.26 11.99 6.20
CA MET A 317 8.55 12.45 7.56
C MET A 317 8.61 11.28 8.55
N ALA A 318 9.65 11.23 9.39
CA ALA A 318 9.85 10.13 10.34
C ALA A 318 8.71 9.97 11.34
N ASP A 319 8.02 11.06 11.66
CA ASP A 319 6.90 11.13 12.59
C ASP A 319 5.56 11.40 11.87
N PHE A 320 5.43 11.00 10.60
CA PHE A 320 4.26 11.34 9.80
C PHE A 320 2.92 11.02 10.52
N PRO A 321 1.87 11.83 10.28
CA PRO A 321 0.55 11.61 10.85
C PRO A 321 -0.01 10.22 10.56
N PHE A 322 -0.34 9.50 11.63
CA PHE A 322 -0.96 8.17 11.56
C PHE A 322 -2.31 8.22 12.29
N GLY A 323 -3.38 8.47 11.53
CA GLY A 323 -4.75 8.51 12.08
C GLY A 323 -5.31 7.09 12.19
N PHE A 324 -6.00 6.78 13.28
CA PHE A 324 -6.67 5.48 13.40
C PHE A 324 -8.04 5.59 14.06
N VAL A 325 -8.91 4.62 13.78
CA VAL A 325 -10.27 4.58 14.31
C VAL A 325 -10.34 3.66 15.52
N GLN A 326 -10.88 4.17 16.61
CA GLN A 326 -11.28 3.35 17.75
C GLN A 326 -12.56 2.57 17.42
N LEU A 327 -12.52 1.25 17.55
CA LEU A 327 -13.64 0.37 17.19
C LEU A 327 -14.97 0.78 17.85
N SER A 328 -16.05 0.78 17.07
CA SER A 328 -17.40 0.99 17.58
C SER A 328 -17.88 -0.19 18.46
N THR A 329 -18.87 0.04 19.34
CA THR A 329 -19.42 -1.04 20.16
C THR A 329 -20.39 -1.84 19.31
N PHE A 330 -20.08 -3.10 19.02
CA PHE A 330 -21.03 -4.01 18.41
C PHE A 330 -21.88 -4.67 19.50
N GLN A 331 -22.98 -4.03 19.94
CA GLN A 331 -24.19 -4.75 20.43
C GLN A 331 -25.34 -3.82 20.85
N LYS A 332 -26.51 -4.03 20.22
CA LYS A 332 -27.80 -3.99 20.90
C LYS A 332 -28.05 -5.40 21.47
N ILE A 333 -28.05 -5.51 22.80
CA ILE A 333 -28.58 -6.61 23.65
C ILE A 333 -27.81 -7.95 23.67
N SER A 334 -26.97 -8.15 24.69
CA SER A 334 -27.28 -9.02 25.86
C SER A 334 -26.20 -8.84 26.92
N ARG A 335 -26.62 -8.50 28.16
CA ARG A 335 -25.71 -8.36 29.30
C ARG A 335 -25.00 -9.70 29.51
N THR A 336 -23.67 -9.74 29.38
CA THR A 336 -22.69 -10.23 30.38
C THR A 336 -21.30 -10.52 29.77
N MET A 337 -21.10 -10.63 28.45
CA MET A 337 -19.74 -10.90 27.89
C MET A 337 -19.28 -10.02 26.70
N GLY A 338 -20.16 -9.60 25.78
CA GLY A 338 -19.75 -8.88 24.56
C GLY A 338 -19.20 -7.45 24.77
N SER A 339 -19.65 -6.77 25.83
CA SER A 339 -19.23 -5.39 26.12
C SER A 339 -17.79 -5.25 26.63
N GLN A 340 -17.21 -6.32 27.19
CA GLN A 340 -15.83 -6.29 27.71
C GLN A 340 -14.79 -6.51 26.59
N ILE A 341 -15.21 -7.13 25.48
CA ILE A 341 -14.29 -7.54 24.41
C ILE A 341 -13.80 -6.34 23.61
N PHE A 342 -14.74 -5.54 23.10
CA PHE A 342 -14.42 -4.26 22.45
C PHE A 342 -13.83 -3.23 23.42
N ALA A 343 -14.22 -3.24 24.70
CA ALA A 343 -13.66 -2.33 25.71
C ALA A 343 -12.16 -2.55 25.94
N GLY A 344 -11.67 -3.79 25.87
CA GLY A 344 -10.24 -4.11 25.99
C GLY A 344 -9.42 -3.54 24.84
N THR A 345 -9.80 -3.81 23.58
CA THR A 345 -9.13 -3.28 22.39
C THR A 345 -9.23 -1.74 22.31
N ARG A 346 -10.31 -1.16 22.85
CA ARG A 346 -10.47 0.29 23.03
C ARG A 346 -9.49 0.90 24.03
N GLN A 347 -9.24 0.23 25.16
CA GLN A 347 -8.22 0.68 26.12
C GLN A 347 -6.81 0.58 25.51
N GLN A 348 -6.58 -0.44 24.69
CA GLN A 348 -5.29 -0.64 24.02
C GLN A 348 -5.03 0.36 22.88
N THR A 349 -6.07 0.78 22.14
CA THR A 349 -5.96 1.84 21.13
C THR A 349 -5.82 3.24 21.73
N THR A 350 -6.19 3.43 22.99
CA THR A 350 -6.07 4.73 23.70
C THR A 350 -4.78 4.85 24.53
N ALA A 351 -4.07 3.74 24.75
CA ALA A 351 -2.71 3.73 25.29
C ALA A 351 -1.72 4.16 24.20
N SER A 352 -1.74 5.44 23.85
CA SER A 352 -0.82 6.05 22.88
C SER A 352 0.65 5.89 23.32
N PRO A 353 1.60 5.73 22.38
CA PRO A 353 3.02 5.87 22.69
C PRO A 353 3.23 7.26 23.28
N GLN A 354 3.80 7.36 24.48
CA GLN A 354 4.25 8.65 24.99
C GLN A 354 5.24 9.22 23.98
N THR A 355 4.87 10.35 23.39
CA THR A 355 5.76 11.16 22.57
C THR A 355 6.98 11.51 23.45
N PRO A 356 8.21 11.14 23.09
CA PRO A 356 9.37 11.72 23.75
C PRO A 356 9.33 13.23 23.47
N ALA A 357 9.40 14.02 24.54
CA ALA A 357 9.41 15.48 24.51
C ALA A 357 10.64 16.06 23.80
#